data_AF-X0Y676-F1
#
_entry.id   AF-X0Y676-F1
#
_cell.length_a   1.000
_cell.length_b   1.000
_cell.length_c   1.000
_cell.angle_alpha   90.00
_cell.angle_beta   90.00
_cell.angle_gamma   90.00
#
_symmetry.space_group_name_H-M   'P 1'
#
loop_
_entity.id
_entity.type
_entity.pdbx_description
1 polymer ?
#
loop_
_entity_poly.entity_id
_entity_poly.type
_entity_poly.pdbx_seq_one_letter_code
_entity_poly.pdbx_strand_id
1 'polypeptide(L)'
;AGFNVVANSNMEAWLKYHAAVILPLACAYIRAGRDVKGLTGDREGMTGVIKAMREVFSVLKELGYPFALESLKRLEGLPMMLAVPYLRRELNKAELEYVLTRAEAMKGELEVLDEEFSKLKESTSLQTPFYDELRKNL
;
A
#
# COMPACT_ATOMS: atom_id res chain seq x y z
N ALA A 1 -21.98 -10.96 19.32
CA ALA A 1 -22.77 -10.14 18.36
C ALA A 1 -22.53 -8.66 18.70
N GLY A 2 -22.36 -7.79 17.71
CA GLY A 2 -21.98 -6.38 17.92
C GLY A 2 -20.85 -5.86 17.02
N PHE A 3 -20.30 -6.71 16.14
CA PHE A 3 -19.35 -6.30 15.11
C PHE A 3 -20.06 -6.11 13.78
N ASN A 4 -19.70 -5.06 13.04
CA ASN A 4 -20.17 -4.86 11.68
C ASN A 4 -19.43 -5.86 10.76
N VAL A 5 -20.10 -6.94 10.39
CA VAL A 5 -19.52 -7.99 9.54
C VAL A 5 -20.00 -7.79 8.11
N VAL A 6 -19.08 -7.79 7.16
CA VAL A 6 -19.36 -7.72 5.72
C VAL A 6 -18.92 -9.04 5.09
N ALA A 7 -19.84 -9.71 4.39
CA ALA A 7 -19.51 -10.89 3.60
C ALA A 7 -18.76 -10.46 2.33
N ASN A 8 -17.57 -11.03 2.10
CA ASN A 8 -16.78 -10.78 0.91
C ASN A 8 -16.48 -12.12 0.22
N SER A 9 -16.88 -12.24 -1.04
CA SER A 9 -16.70 -13.45 -1.85
C SER A 9 -15.26 -13.67 -2.32
N ASN A 10 -14.38 -12.68 -2.15
CA ASN A 10 -12.97 -12.77 -2.52
C ASN A 10 -12.05 -12.17 -1.45
N MET A 11 -12.06 -12.79 -0.27
CA MET A 11 -11.19 -12.42 0.85
C MET A 11 -9.70 -12.51 0.51
N GLU A 12 -9.31 -13.45 -0.35
CA GLU A 12 -7.91 -13.61 -0.77
C GLU A 12 -7.42 -12.38 -1.53
N ALA A 13 -8.15 -11.93 -2.55
CA ALA A 13 -7.81 -10.71 -3.26
C ALA A 13 -7.84 -9.51 -2.31
N TRP A 14 -8.85 -9.43 -1.43
CA TRP A 14 -8.93 -8.34 -0.45
C TRP A 14 -7.68 -8.23 0.42
N LEU A 15 -7.19 -9.33 0.99
CA LEU A 15 -5.98 -9.37 1.81
C LEU A 15 -4.72 -8.99 1.01
N LYS A 16 -4.57 -9.52 -0.21
CA LYS A 16 -3.43 -9.20 -1.07
C LYS A 16 -3.39 -7.71 -1.45
N TYR A 17 -4.53 -7.14 -1.84
CA TYR A 17 -4.59 -5.71 -2.14
C TYR A 17 -4.38 -4.86 -0.88
N HIS A 18 -4.82 -5.32 0.29
CA HIS A 18 -4.56 -4.64 1.56
C HIS A 18 -3.06 -4.58 1.88
N ALA A 19 -2.35 -5.71 1.76
CA ALA A 19 -0.89 -5.75 1.89
C ALA A 19 -0.21 -4.85 0.85
N ALA A 20 -0.72 -4.83 -0.39
CA ALA A 20 -0.21 -3.98 -1.48
C ALA A 20 -0.33 -2.47 -1.22
N VAL A 21 -1.16 -2.06 -0.27
CA VAL A 21 -1.28 -0.67 0.20
C VAL A 21 -0.40 -0.43 1.41
N ILE A 22 -0.44 -1.33 2.39
CA ILE A 22 0.31 -1.16 3.65
C ILE A 22 1.81 -1.19 3.42
N LEU A 23 2.32 -2.12 2.59
CA LEU A 23 3.76 -2.27 2.37
C LEU A 23 4.41 -0.98 1.84
N PRO A 24 3.98 -0.37 0.71
CA PRO A 24 4.55 0.90 0.25
C PRO A 24 4.43 2.03 1.26
N LEU A 25 3.32 2.11 2.00
CA LEU A 25 3.10 3.18 2.98
C LEU A 25 4.01 3.02 4.20
N ALA A 26 4.13 1.82 4.74
CA ALA A 26 4.97 1.53 5.89
C ALA A 26 6.45 1.82 5.57
N CYS A 27 6.93 1.35 4.41
CA CYS A 27 8.27 1.66 3.91
C CYS A 27 8.50 3.18 3.78
N ALA A 28 7.54 3.90 3.20
CA ALA A 28 7.65 5.34 3.02
C ALA A 28 7.59 6.11 4.35
N TYR A 29 6.81 5.62 5.31
CA TYR A 29 6.75 6.18 6.67
C TYR A 29 8.09 6.00 7.40
N ILE A 30 8.69 4.80 7.33
CA ILE A 30 10.02 4.54 7.91
C ILE A 30 11.07 5.45 7.24
N ARG A 31 11.06 5.52 5.90
CA ARG A 31 11.94 6.42 5.12
C ARG A 31 11.78 7.89 5.49
N ALA A 32 10.56 8.33 5.78
CA ALA A 32 10.25 9.71 6.19
C ALA A 32 10.62 10.02 7.65
N GLY A 33 11.41 9.16 8.30
CA GLY A 33 11.83 9.38 9.68
C GLY A 33 10.70 9.23 10.70
N ARG A 34 9.65 8.48 10.34
CA ARG A 34 8.50 8.19 11.22
C ARG A 34 7.62 9.41 11.50
N ASP A 35 7.51 10.30 10.52
CA ASP A 35 6.66 11.48 10.59
C ASP A 35 5.58 11.43 9.50
N VAL A 36 4.33 11.21 9.92
CA VAL A 36 3.17 11.23 9.00
C VAL A 36 2.99 12.62 8.38
N LYS A 37 3.26 13.70 9.12
CA LYS A 37 3.17 15.07 8.59
C LYS A 37 4.29 15.33 7.58
N GLY A 38 5.49 14.84 7.85
CA GLY A 38 6.62 14.84 6.92
C GLY A 38 6.30 14.10 5.63
N LEU A 39 5.81 12.86 5.73
CA LEU A 39 5.41 12.05 4.58
C LEU A 39 4.30 12.72 3.76
N THR A 40 3.24 13.18 4.41
CA THR A 40 2.12 13.82 3.72
C THR A 40 2.49 15.20 3.18
N GLY A 41 3.45 15.91 3.78
CA GLY A 41 4.00 17.18 3.29
C GLY A 41 4.86 17.02 2.03
N ASP A 42 5.62 15.92 1.94
CA ASP A 42 6.49 15.59 0.81
C ASP A 42 5.68 15.10 -0.42
N ARG A 43 5.53 15.98 -1.41
CA ARG A 43 4.82 15.65 -2.65
C ARG A 43 5.53 14.57 -3.46
N GLU A 44 6.86 14.57 -3.46
CA GLU A 44 7.65 13.61 -4.23
C GLU A 44 7.57 12.22 -3.59
N GLY A 45 7.72 12.15 -2.26
CA GLY A 45 7.50 10.93 -1.49
C GLY A 45 6.11 10.34 -1.68
N MET A 46 5.06 11.16 -1.60
CA MET A 46 3.68 10.71 -1.86
C MET A 46 3.48 10.23 -3.31
N THR A 47 4.16 10.86 -4.27
CA THR A 47 4.15 10.41 -5.67
C THR A 47 4.82 9.05 -5.80
N GLY A 48 5.95 8.83 -5.14
CA GLY A 48 6.66 7.55 -5.09
C GLY A 48 5.78 6.43 -4.51
N VAL A 49 5.10 6.70 -3.39
CA VAL A 49 4.14 5.76 -2.77
C VAL A 49 3.03 5.37 -3.75
N ILE A 50 2.40 6.33 -4.43
CA ILE A 50 1.31 6.04 -5.36
C ILE A 50 1.80 5.22 -6.55
N LYS A 51 3.01 5.50 -7.05
CA LYS A 51 3.61 4.72 -8.12
C LYS A 51 3.90 3.29 -7.65
N ALA A 52 4.49 3.11 -6.48
CA ALA A 52 4.72 1.80 -5.89
C ALA A 52 3.41 1.02 -5.69
N MET A 53 2.35 1.65 -5.15
CA MET A 53 1.03 1.01 -5.04
C MET A 53 0.53 0.52 -6.40
N ARG A 54 0.65 1.33 -7.46
CA ARG A 54 0.20 0.94 -8.80
C ARG A 54 0.99 -0.21 -9.39
N GLU A 55 2.30 -0.25 -9.16
CA GLU A 55 3.15 -1.37 -9.58
C GLU A 55 2.69 -2.67 -8.90
N VAL A 56 2.55 -2.63 -7.57
CA VAL A 56 2.13 -3.79 -6.77
C VAL A 56 0.70 -4.22 -7.12
N PHE A 57 -0.22 -3.28 -7.40
CA PHE A 57 -1.55 -3.60 -7.93
C PHE A 57 -1.50 -4.25 -9.32
N SER A 58 -0.55 -3.86 -10.16
CA SER A 58 -0.40 -4.44 -11.50
C SER A 58 0.10 -5.89 -11.40
N VAL A 59 1.02 -6.19 -10.49
CA VAL A 59 1.44 -7.57 -10.17
C VAL A 59 0.24 -8.44 -9.78
N LEU A 60 -0.60 -7.96 -8.87
CA LEU A 60 -1.78 -8.72 -8.44
C LEU A 60 -2.78 -8.96 -9.58
N LYS A 61 -2.95 -7.99 -10.49
CA LYS A 61 -3.82 -8.15 -11.66
C LYS A 61 -3.29 -9.14 -12.67
N GLU A 62 -1.99 -9.12 -12.92
CA GLU A 62 -1.32 -10.07 -13.81
C GLU A 62 -1.53 -11.51 -13.32
N LEU A 63 -1.53 -11.71 -12.01
CA LEU A 63 -1.81 -13.00 -11.36
C LEU A 63 -3.31 -13.37 -11.31
N GLY A 64 -4.19 -12.54 -11.89
CA GLY A 64 -5.63 -12.80 -11.96
C GLY A 64 -6.43 -12.41 -10.72
N TYR A 65 -5.85 -11.68 -9.76
CA TYR A 65 -6.59 -11.20 -8.60
C TYR A 65 -7.46 -9.98 -8.95
N PRO A 66 -8.80 -10.08 -8.84
CA PRO A 66 -9.67 -8.94 -9.12
C PRO A 66 -9.46 -7.85 -8.07
N PHE A 67 -9.52 -6.59 -8.51
CA PHE A 67 -9.32 -5.46 -7.61
C PHE A 67 -10.38 -5.43 -6.50
N ALA A 68 -9.94 -5.49 -5.24
CA ALA A 68 -10.81 -5.78 -4.09
C ALA A 68 -10.85 -4.68 -3.00
N LEU A 69 -10.24 -3.50 -3.23
CA LEU A 69 -10.24 -2.39 -2.25
C LEU A 69 -11.08 -1.20 -2.72
N GLU A 70 -12.39 -1.23 -2.52
CA GLU A 70 -13.30 -0.18 -3.01
C GLU A 70 -12.89 1.25 -2.60
N SER A 71 -12.43 1.42 -1.35
CA SER A 71 -11.99 2.72 -0.81
C SER A 71 -10.79 3.31 -1.54
N LEU A 72 -9.95 2.48 -2.17
CA LEU A 72 -8.73 2.90 -2.85
C LEU A 72 -8.75 2.63 -4.36
N LYS A 73 -9.87 2.13 -4.90
CA LYS A 73 -10.05 1.87 -6.34
C LYS A 73 -9.72 3.07 -7.21
N ARG A 74 -10.00 4.29 -6.74
CA ARG A 74 -9.68 5.51 -7.48
C ARG A 74 -8.17 5.72 -7.67
N LEU A 75 -7.32 5.27 -6.75
CA LEU A 75 -5.87 5.45 -6.86
C LEU A 75 -5.25 4.79 -8.09
N GLU A 76 -5.90 3.75 -8.63
CA GLU A 76 -5.46 3.07 -9.84
C GLU A 76 -5.45 4.01 -11.05
N GLY A 77 -6.53 4.74 -11.26
CA GLY A 77 -6.77 5.51 -12.50
C GLY A 77 -6.62 7.02 -12.38
N LEU A 78 -6.53 7.58 -11.17
CA LEU A 78 -6.45 9.04 -10.99
C LEU A 78 -5.18 9.63 -11.64
N PRO A 79 -5.24 10.74 -12.38
CA PRO A 79 -4.04 11.49 -12.73
C PRO A 79 -3.24 11.87 -11.48
N MET A 80 -1.90 11.89 -11.56
CA MET A 80 -1.04 12.08 -10.37
C MET A 80 -1.35 13.36 -9.60
N MET A 81 -1.76 14.43 -10.31
CA MET A 81 -2.20 15.70 -9.70
C MET A 81 -3.39 15.54 -8.74
N LEU A 82 -4.27 14.56 -8.99
CA LEU A 82 -5.42 14.25 -8.16
C LEU A 82 -5.15 13.09 -7.19
N ALA A 83 -4.27 12.16 -7.55
CA ALA A 83 -3.94 11.00 -6.72
C ALA A 83 -3.23 11.39 -5.41
N VAL A 84 -2.31 12.37 -5.45
CA VAL A 84 -1.61 12.87 -4.25
C VAL A 84 -2.58 13.48 -3.22
N PRO A 85 -3.42 14.48 -3.55
CA PRO A 85 -4.37 15.02 -2.58
C PRO A 85 -5.41 13.99 -2.14
N TYR A 86 -5.76 13.03 -3.01
CA TYR A 86 -6.61 11.90 -2.64
C TYR A 86 -5.98 11.04 -1.54
N LEU A 87 -4.76 10.55 -1.75
CA LEU A 87 -4.09 9.71 -0.76
C LEU A 87 -3.83 10.49 0.54
N ARG A 88 -3.44 11.76 0.47
CA ARG A 88 -3.29 12.62 1.66
C ARG A 88 -4.57 12.67 2.49
N ARG A 89 -5.72 12.86 1.84
CA ARG A 89 -7.02 12.89 2.51
C ARG A 89 -7.34 11.55 3.19
N GLU A 90 -7.01 10.43 2.55
CA GLU A 90 -7.22 9.10 3.13
C GLU A 90 -6.29 8.84 4.32
N LEU A 91 -5.00 9.24 4.23
CA LEU A 91 -4.03 9.10 5.32
C LEU A 91 -4.36 9.96 6.56
N ASN A 92 -5.00 11.11 6.36
CA ASN A 92 -5.45 11.97 7.45
C ASN A 92 -6.70 11.43 8.18
N LYS A 93 -7.22 10.26 7.80
CA LYS A 93 -8.24 9.55 8.59
C LYS A 93 -7.53 8.82 9.74
N ALA A 94 -8.05 8.98 10.95
CA ALA A 94 -7.44 8.47 12.19
C ALA A 94 -7.05 6.98 12.15
N GLU A 95 -7.79 6.17 11.40
CA GLU A 95 -7.53 4.72 11.27
C GLU A 95 -6.22 4.42 10.50
N LEU A 96 -5.96 5.11 9.39
CA LEU A 96 -4.75 4.90 8.59
C LEU A 96 -3.51 5.48 9.29
N GLU A 97 -3.65 6.65 9.92
CA GLU A 97 -2.59 7.23 10.76
C GLU A 97 -2.20 6.28 11.91
N TYR A 98 -3.18 5.66 12.55
CA TYR A 98 -2.96 4.69 13.63
C TYR A 98 -2.27 3.39 13.17
N VAL A 99 -2.53 2.93 11.94
CA VAL A 99 -1.84 1.77 11.37
C VAL A 99 -0.39 2.13 11.02
N LEU A 100 -0.17 3.27 10.37
CA LEU A 100 1.17 3.68 9.95
C LEU A 100 2.12 3.94 11.11
N THR A 101 1.62 4.57 12.18
CA THR A 101 2.43 4.83 13.38
C THR A 101 2.89 3.55 14.09
N ARG A 102 2.27 2.40 13.79
CA ARG A 102 2.64 1.08 14.32
C ARG A 102 3.50 0.24 13.38
N ALA A 103 3.84 0.75 12.20
CA ALA A 103 4.67 0.04 11.23
C ALA A 103 5.97 -0.52 11.83
N GLU A 104 6.63 0.23 12.72
CA GLU A 104 7.84 -0.23 13.41
C GLU A 104 7.58 -1.42 14.34
N ALA A 105 6.50 -1.39 15.11
CA ALA A 105 6.12 -2.49 16.00
C ALA A 105 5.72 -3.75 15.20
N MET A 106 5.27 -3.56 13.97
CA MET A 106 4.87 -4.61 13.04
C MET A 106 5.99 -4.97 12.05
N LYS A 107 7.24 -4.53 12.27
CA LYS A 107 8.33 -4.71 11.32
C LYS A 107 8.47 -6.15 10.84
N GLY A 108 8.52 -7.11 11.77
CA GLY A 108 8.62 -8.53 11.42
C GLY A 108 7.42 -9.05 10.63
N GLU A 109 6.21 -8.54 10.87
CA GLU A 109 5.04 -8.88 10.07
C GLU A 109 5.14 -8.29 8.65
N LEU A 110 5.65 -7.07 8.53
CA LEU A 110 5.86 -6.42 7.23
C LEU A 110 6.95 -7.11 6.40
N GLU A 111 8.03 -7.58 7.04
CA GLU A 111 9.08 -8.38 6.39
C GLU A 111 8.50 -9.68 5.82
N VAL A 112 7.67 -10.40 6.59
CA VAL A 112 6.98 -11.60 6.09
C VAL A 112 6.06 -11.28 4.92
N LEU A 113 5.28 -10.20 4.99
CA LEU A 113 4.42 -9.77 3.89
C LEU A 113 5.22 -9.37 2.63
N ASP A 114 6.37 -8.72 2.79
CA ASP A 114 7.27 -8.38 1.68
C ASP A 114 7.88 -9.62 1.03
N GLU A 115 8.28 -10.61 1.83
CA GLU A 115 8.77 -11.90 1.31
C GLU A 115 7.68 -12.64 0.53
N GLU A 116 6.46 -12.71 1.06
CA GLU A 116 5.32 -13.31 0.37
C GLU A 116 4.98 -12.57 -0.92
N PHE A 117 4.96 -11.23 -0.89
CA PHE A 117 4.74 -10.44 -2.09
C PHE A 117 5.86 -10.61 -3.12
N SER A 118 7.12 -10.72 -2.68
CA SER A 118 8.26 -10.96 -3.57
C SER A 118 8.12 -12.28 -4.31
N LYS A 119 7.68 -13.35 -3.64
CA LYS A 119 7.38 -14.65 -4.27
C LYS A 119 6.25 -14.54 -5.31
N LEU A 120 5.22 -13.72 -5.03
CA LEU A 120 4.16 -13.45 -6.02
C LEU A 120 4.73 -12.70 -7.23
N LYS A 121 5.52 -11.65 -7.01
CA LYS A 121 6.15 -10.88 -8.08
C LYS A 121 7.04 -11.75 -8.98
N GLU A 122 7.80 -12.69 -8.42
CA GLU A 122 8.66 -13.64 -9.17
C GLU A 122 7.89 -14.50 -10.19
N SER A 123 6.59 -14.70 -9.99
CA SER A 123 5.72 -15.39 -10.96
C SER A 123 5.18 -14.49 -12.08
N THR A 124 5.61 -13.22 -12.14
CA THR A 124 5.27 -12.26 -13.19
C THR A 124 6.53 -11.72 -13.86
N SER A 125 6.41 -11.17 -15.07
CA SER A 125 7.50 -10.42 -15.71
C SER A 125 7.51 -8.93 -15.38
N LEU A 126 6.64 -8.49 -14.47
CA LEU A 126 6.46 -7.07 -14.17
C LEU A 126 7.59 -6.55 -13.27
N GLN A 127 8.08 -5.37 -13.60
CA GLN A 127 9.02 -4.64 -12.76
C GLN A 127 8.28 -3.75 -11.79
N THR A 128 8.83 -3.59 -10.59
CA THR A 128 8.26 -2.71 -9.56
C THR A 128 9.33 -1.76 -8.99
N PRO A 129 10.03 -0.96 -9.82
CA PRO A 129 11.17 -0.16 -9.37
C PRO A 129 10.83 0.84 -8.24
N PHE A 130 9.63 1.43 -8.22
CA PHE A 130 9.25 2.33 -7.12
C PHE A 130 9.03 1.55 -5.82
N TYR A 131 8.41 0.37 -5.89
CA TYR A 131 8.28 -0.52 -4.75
C TYR A 131 9.64 -1.06 -4.28
N ASP A 132 10.49 -1.50 -5.20
CA ASP A 132 11.81 -2.06 -4.93
C ASP A 132 12.73 -1.04 -4.24
N GLU A 133 12.58 0.25 -4.56
CA GLU A 133 13.28 1.33 -3.87
C GLU A 133 12.72 1.55 -2.45
N LEU A 134 11.39 1.58 -2.30
CA LEU A 134 10.78 1.79 -0.99
C LEU A 134 11.08 0.64 -0.03
N ARG A 135 11.01 -0.61 -0.48
CA ARG A 135 11.18 -1.79 0.39
C ARG A 135 12.57 -1.92 1.00
N LYS A 136 13.58 -1.18 0.52
CA LYS A 136 14.90 -1.06 1.18
C LYS A 136 14.83 -0.45 2.58
N ASN A 137 13.70 0.16 2.94
CA ASN A 137 13.45 0.75 4.25
C ASN A 137 12.69 -0.18 5.20
N LEU A 138 12.39 -1.43 4.78
CA LEU A 138 12.01 -2.51 5.68
C LEU A 138 13.28 -2.98 6.39
#